data_AF-A0A844HJ92-F1
#
_entry.id   AF-A0A844HJ92-F1
#
_cell.length_a   1.000
_cell.length_b   1.000
_cell.length_c   1.000
_cell.angle_alpha   90.00
_cell.angle_beta   90.00
_cell.angle_gamma   90.00
#
_symmetry.space_group_name_H-M   'P 1'
#
loop_
_entity.id
_entity.type
_entity.pdbx_description
1 polymer ?
#
loop_
_entity_poly.entity_id
_entity_poly.type
_entity_poly.pdbx_seq_one_letter_code
_entity_poly.pdbx_strand_id
1 'polypeptide(L)'
;MKRRDLMKLAPAALAASAAPSLAAQAMSETPIMRMYRQWTVLMSKENGALDMEEEAFDALVSMRCDYEDQMMREPCQNATDWVIKVAVWTAFGEFELSSAHPHRDAIWAEARAQIGGAA
;
A
#
# COMPACT_ATOMS: atom_id res chain seq x y z
N MET A 1 54.38 33.88 -20.47
CA MET A 1 52.97 33.91 -20.00
C MET A 1 52.93 33.53 -18.53
N LYS A 2 52.41 34.41 -17.66
CA LYS A 2 52.49 34.28 -16.19
C LYS A 2 51.25 33.57 -15.66
N ARG A 3 51.45 32.59 -14.77
CA ARG A 3 50.44 31.71 -14.12
C ARG A 3 49.36 32.44 -13.29
N ARG A 4 49.31 33.77 -13.33
CA ARG A 4 48.49 34.62 -12.44
C ARG A 4 47.19 35.10 -13.09
N ASP A 5 46.98 34.82 -14.38
CA ASP A 5 45.74 35.17 -15.09
C ASP A 5 44.66 34.08 -15.03
N LEU A 6 44.96 32.90 -14.47
CA LEU A 6 44.05 31.76 -14.38
C LEU A 6 43.07 31.79 -13.19
N MET A 7 43.09 32.83 -12.35
CA MET A 7 42.20 32.94 -11.17
C MET A 7 41.19 34.10 -11.24
N LYS A 8 40.73 34.46 -12.44
CA LYS A 8 39.70 35.51 -12.63
C LYS A 8 38.48 35.08 -13.46
N LEU A 9 38.10 33.81 -13.38
CA LEU A 9 36.76 33.38 -13.80
C LEU A 9 35.90 33.15 -12.55
N ALA A 10 34.84 33.94 -12.49
CA ALA A 10 33.95 34.19 -11.37
C ALA A 10 33.18 32.93 -10.88
N PRO A 11 32.67 32.97 -9.63
CA PRO A 11 31.92 31.87 -9.01
C PRO A 11 30.44 31.94 -9.37
N ALA A 12 29.90 30.96 -10.11
CA ALA A 12 28.45 30.78 -10.28
C ALA A 12 28.05 29.39 -10.84
N ALA A 13 28.77 28.31 -10.49
CA ALA A 13 28.42 26.95 -10.91
C ALA A 13 28.26 26.00 -9.71
N LEU A 14 27.72 26.50 -8.59
CA LEU A 14 27.43 25.72 -7.38
C LEU A 14 25.94 25.76 -7.01
N ALA A 15 25.05 25.86 -8.00
CA ALA A 15 23.61 25.93 -7.77
C ALA A 15 22.78 25.07 -8.74
N ALA A 16 23.29 23.90 -9.15
CA ALA A 16 22.57 23.02 -10.08
C ALA A 16 22.73 21.51 -9.80
N SER A 17 22.91 21.09 -8.54
CA SER A 17 22.86 19.66 -8.19
C SER A 17 22.09 19.37 -6.90
N ALA A 18 21.14 20.23 -6.55
CA ALA A 18 20.08 19.90 -5.60
C ALA A 18 18.74 19.91 -6.35
N ALA A 19 18.63 19.06 -7.37
CA ALA A 19 17.30 18.58 -7.71
C ALA A 19 16.84 17.77 -6.48
N PRO A 20 15.76 18.15 -5.76
CA PRO A 20 15.22 17.27 -4.76
C PRO A 20 14.85 15.98 -5.48
N SER A 21 15.49 14.88 -5.09
CA SER A 21 15.16 13.52 -5.48
C SER A 21 13.81 13.11 -4.87
N LEU A 22 12.78 13.92 -5.07
CA LEU A 22 11.39 13.59 -4.72
C LEU A 22 10.78 12.59 -5.72
N ALA A 23 11.40 12.41 -6.90
CA ALA A 23 10.92 11.50 -7.93
C ALA A 23 11.40 10.04 -7.75
N ALA A 24 12.30 9.76 -6.80
CA ALA A 24 12.93 8.44 -6.67
C ALA A 24 13.02 7.94 -5.23
N GLN A 25 12.14 8.39 -4.33
CA GLN A 25 11.72 7.49 -3.26
C GLN A 25 10.85 6.43 -3.93
N ALA A 26 11.50 5.38 -4.44
CA ALA A 26 10.85 4.08 -4.52
C ALA A 26 10.13 3.93 -3.19
N MET A 27 8.79 3.97 -3.20
CA MET A 27 7.98 3.93 -1.98
C MET A 27 8.46 2.70 -1.23
N SER A 28 9.25 2.92 -0.18
CA SER A 28 9.81 1.83 0.59
C SER A 28 8.61 1.08 1.11
N GLU A 29 8.51 -0.19 0.74
CA GLU A 29 7.42 -1.03 1.15
C GLU A 29 7.20 -0.90 2.65
N THR A 30 6.01 -0.45 3.03
CA THR A 30 5.62 -0.31 4.43
C THR A 30 5.29 -1.68 5.01
N PRO A 31 5.31 -1.83 6.35
CA PRO A 31 4.83 -3.03 7.01
C PRO A 31 3.39 -3.40 6.58
N ILE A 32 2.48 -2.42 6.50
CA ILE A 32 1.09 -2.62 6.09
C ILE A 32 0.98 -3.10 4.64
N MET A 33 1.76 -2.55 3.70
CA MET A 33 1.81 -3.04 2.32
C MET A 33 2.28 -4.50 2.22
N ARG A 34 3.25 -4.89 3.04
CA ARG A 34 3.69 -6.29 3.11
C ARG A 34 2.61 -7.21 3.67
N MET A 35 1.95 -6.77 4.74
CA MET A 35 0.84 -7.50 5.34
C MET A 35 -0.31 -7.65 4.35
N TYR A 36 -0.66 -6.58 3.64
CA TYR A 36 -1.71 -6.61 2.63
C TYR A 36 -1.51 -7.71 1.59
N ARG A 37 -0.29 -7.91 1.09
CA ARG A 37 -0.01 -9.00 0.16
C ARG A 37 -0.23 -10.38 0.78
N GLN A 38 0.15 -10.59 2.04
CA GLN A 38 -0.13 -11.84 2.73
C GLN A 38 -1.64 -12.06 2.91
N TRP A 39 -2.37 -11.00 3.26
CA TRP A 39 -3.82 -11.02 3.36
C TRP A 39 -4.49 -11.38 2.03
N THR A 40 -4.03 -10.84 0.89
CA THR A 40 -4.57 -11.22 -0.44
C THR A 40 -4.40 -12.70 -0.75
N VAL A 41 -3.30 -13.32 -0.29
CA VAL A 41 -3.09 -14.76 -0.43
C VAL A 41 -4.08 -15.55 0.43
N LEU A 42 -4.36 -15.11 1.66
CA LEU A 42 -5.35 -15.74 2.54
C LEU A 42 -6.76 -15.63 1.96
N MET A 43 -7.16 -14.44 1.49
CA MET A 43 -8.44 -14.22 0.82
C MET A 43 -8.60 -15.08 -0.43
N SER A 44 -7.55 -15.20 -1.25
CA SER A 44 -7.60 -16.07 -2.43
C SER A 44 -7.76 -17.55 -2.06
N LYS A 45 -7.20 -18.00 -0.92
CA LYS A 45 -7.40 -19.37 -0.43
C LYS A 45 -8.83 -19.58 0.04
N GLU A 46 -9.36 -18.63 0.82
CA GLU A 46 -10.73 -18.68 1.34
C GLU A 46 -11.76 -18.68 0.21
N ASN A 47 -11.63 -17.78 -0.76
CA ASN A 47 -12.51 -17.70 -1.92
C ASN A 47 -12.45 -18.97 -2.81
N GLY A 48 -11.35 -19.74 -2.73
CA GLY A 48 -11.17 -21.00 -3.43
C GLY A 48 -11.56 -22.25 -2.62
N ALA A 49 -12.01 -22.10 -1.38
CA ALA A 49 -12.16 -23.18 -0.40
C ALA A 49 -13.48 -23.98 -0.51
N LEU A 50 -14.07 -24.08 -1.71
CA LEU A 50 -15.40 -24.71 -1.90
C LEU A 50 -15.48 -26.15 -1.38
N ASP A 51 -14.39 -26.91 -1.45
CA ASP A 51 -14.30 -28.32 -1.03
C ASP A 51 -13.46 -28.49 0.26
N MET A 52 -13.21 -27.41 1.01
CA MET A 52 -12.45 -27.48 2.25
C MET A 52 -13.34 -28.00 3.39
N GLU A 53 -12.78 -28.89 4.22
CA GLU A 53 -13.43 -29.33 5.46
C GLU A 53 -13.72 -28.12 6.37
N GLU A 54 -14.88 -28.11 7.03
CA GLU A 54 -15.38 -26.99 7.83
C GLU A 54 -14.37 -26.54 8.90
N GLU A 55 -13.78 -27.48 9.64
CA GLU A 55 -12.78 -27.17 10.67
C GLU A 55 -11.51 -26.51 10.08
N ALA A 56 -11.12 -26.90 8.86
CA ALA A 56 -9.99 -26.29 8.17
C ALA A 56 -10.34 -24.90 7.64
N PHE A 57 -11.58 -24.70 7.20
CA PHE A 57 -12.10 -23.40 6.77
C PHE A 57 -12.16 -22.42 7.95
N ASP A 58 -12.69 -22.84 9.09
CA ASP A 58 -12.74 -22.03 10.32
C ASP A 58 -11.34 -21.64 10.81
N ALA A 59 -10.38 -22.57 10.75
CA ALA A 59 -8.99 -22.27 11.07
C ALA A 59 -8.37 -21.24 10.11
N LEU A 60 -8.70 -21.30 8.82
CA LEU A 60 -8.25 -20.32 7.82
C LEU A 60 -8.85 -18.94 8.08
N VAL A 61 -10.16 -18.87 8.33
CA VAL A 61 -10.87 -17.62 8.66
C VAL A 61 -10.30 -17.00 9.94
N SER A 62 -10.10 -17.81 10.98
CA SER A 62 -9.49 -17.37 12.24
C SER A 62 -8.09 -16.77 12.02
N MET A 63 -7.25 -17.47 11.24
CA MET A 63 -5.92 -16.98 10.88
C MET A 63 -5.98 -15.66 10.10
N ARG A 64 -6.93 -15.50 9.18
CA ARG A 64 -7.15 -14.24 8.46
C ARG A 64 -7.55 -13.12 9.42
N CYS A 65 -8.53 -13.34 10.28
CA CYS A 65 -9.00 -12.36 11.27
C CYS A 65 -7.87 -11.90 12.19
N ASP A 66 -7.07 -12.83 12.74
CA ASP A 66 -5.90 -12.49 13.57
C ASP A 66 -4.89 -11.61 12.83
N TYR A 67 -4.76 -11.81 11.53
CA TYR A 67 -3.87 -11.06 10.66
C TYR A 67 -4.38 -9.64 10.37
N GLU A 68 -5.69 -9.49 10.14
CA GLU A 68 -6.37 -8.20 10.00
C GLU A 68 -6.24 -7.37 11.29
N ASP A 69 -6.45 -8.02 12.42
CA ASP A 69 -6.29 -7.45 13.76
C ASP A 69 -4.88 -6.92 14.00
N GLN A 70 -3.86 -7.69 13.61
CA GLN A 70 -2.47 -7.24 13.66
C GLN A 70 -2.24 -6.03 12.74
N MET A 71 -2.79 -6.07 11.52
CA MET A 71 -2.66 -4.97 10.56
C MET A 71 -3.28 -3.69 11.13
N MET A 72 -4.42 -3.75 11.81
CA MET A 72 -5.06 -2.58 12.40
C MET A 72 -4.23 -1.94 13.51
N ARG A 73 -3.40 -2.70 14.24
CA ARG A 73 -2.50 -2.18 15.28
C ARG A 73 -1.24 -1.52 14.71
N GLU A 74 -0.80 -1.90 13.52
CA GLU A 74 0.41 -1.35 12.89
C GLU A 74 0.21 0.12 12.48
N PRO A 75 1.07 1.08 12.84
CA PRO A 75 0.89 2.47 12.46
C PRO A 75 1.03 2.69 10.95
N CYS A 76 0.15 3.53 10.37
CA CYS A 76 0.28 3.94 8.97
C CYS A 76 1.51 4.83 8.79
N GLN A 77 2.33 4.52 7.79
CA GLN A 77 3.50 5.31 7.40
C GLN A 77 3.19 6.25 6.22
N ASN A 78 2.11 5.99 5.47
CA ASN A 78 1.64 6.83 4.38
C ASN A 78 0.11 6.73 4.18
N ALA A 79 -0.43 7.47 3.21
CA ALA A 79 -1.86 7.46 2.91
C ALA A 79 -2.35 6.12 2.33
N THR A 80 -1.51 5.43 1.55
CA THR A 80 -1.85 4.11 0.99
C THR A 80 -2.08 3.08 2.09
N ASP A 81 -1.30 3.12 3.18
CA ASP A 81 -1.51 2.25 4.35
C ASP A 81 -2.90 2.43 4.97
N TRP A 82 -3.37 3.68 5.07
CA TRP A 82 -4.71 3.96 5.58
C TRP A 82 -5.79 3.40 4.64
N VAL A 83 -5.64 3.58 3.33
CA VAL A 83 -6.56 3.01 2.34
C VAL A 83 -6.58 1.48 2.40
N ILE A 84 -5.42 0.84 2.54
CA ILE A 84 -5.30 -0.61 2.74
C ILE A 84 -6.08 -1.04 3.97
N LYS A 85 -5.90 -0.38 5.12
CA LYS A 85 -6.62 -0.76 6.34
C LYS A 85 -8.12 -0.69 6.18
N VAL A 86 -8.63 0.41 5.61
CA VAL A 86 -10.07 0.59 5.37
C VAL A 86 -10.59 -0.49 4.42
N ALA A 87 -9.86 -0.78 3.35
CA ALA A 87 -10.21 -1.83 2.40
C ALA A 87 -10.24 -3.22 3.03
N VAL A 88 -9.23 -3.56 3.84
CA VAL A 88 -9.14 -4.85 4.53
C VAL A 88 -10.26 -5.00 5.57
N TRP A 89 -10.43 -4.00 6.45
CA TRP A 89 -11.41 -4.06 7.54
C TRP A 89 -12.86 -4.17 7.06
N THR A 90 -13.15 -3.65 5.85
CA THR A 90 -14.49 -3.71 5.25
C THR A 90 -14.62 -4.81 4.19
N ALA A 91 -13.55 -5.57 3.94
CA ALA A 91 -13.43 -6.46 2.78
C ALA A 91 -13.90 -5.79 1.48
N PHE A 92 -13.36 -4.62 1.16
CA PHE A 92 -13.79 -3.77 0.03
C PHE A 92 -15.31 -3.53 0.02
N GLY A 93 -15.86 -3.24 1.20
CA GLY A 93 -17.27 -2.95 1.40
C GLY A 93 -18.21 -4.13 1.20
N GLU A 94 -17.73 -5.37 1.36
CA GLU A 94 -18.62 -6.50 1.67
C GLU A 94 -19.22 -6.36 3.07
N PHE A 95 -18.47 -5.75 3.98
CA PHE A 95 -18.89 -5.38 5.32
C PHE A 95 -19.02 -3.86 5.44
N GLU A 96 -19.95 -3.38 6.28
CA GLU A 96 -20.13 -1.97 6.68
C GLU A 96 -20.56 -0.97 5.59
N LEU A 97 -20.47 -1.31 4.30
CA LEU A 97 -21.03 -0.54 3.19
C LEU A 97 -22.21 -1.29 2.57
N SER A 98 -23.37 -0.63 2.51
CA SER A 98 -24.54 -1.22 1.85
C SER A 98 -24.20 -1.59 0.40
N SER A 99 -24.45 -2.85 0.06
CA SER A 99 -24.31 -3.35 -1.32
C SER A 99 -25.19 -2.60 -2.32
N ALA A 100 -26.23 -1.89 -1.86
CA ALA A 100 -27.12 -1.08 -2.67
C ALA A 100 -26.62 0.36 -2.92
N HIS A 101 -25.49 0.77 -2.34
CA HIS A 101 -25.00 2.14 -2.50
C HIS A 101 -24.46 2.38 -3.92
N PRO A 102 -24.94 3.40 -4.65
CA PRO A 102 -24.64 3.59 -6.08
C PRO A 102 -23.18 3.90 -6.39
N HIS A 103 -22.39 4.30 -5.38
CA HIS A 103 -20.97 4.64 -5.54
C HIS A 103 -20.01 3.59 -4.97
N ARG A 104 -20.51 2.42 -4.53
CA ARG A 104 -19.69 1.35 -3.93
C ARG A 104 -18.56 0.90 -4.86
N ASP A 105 -18.88 0.60 -6.12
CA ASP A 105 -17.88 0.09 -7.05
C ASP A 105 -16.85 1.17 -7.43
N ALA A 106 -17.29 2.42 -7.54
CA ALA A 106 -16.42 3.54 -7.88
C ALA A 106 -15.37 3.81 -6.79
N ILE A 107 -15.78 3.89 -5.52
CA ILE A 107 -14.83 4.16 -4.41
C ILE A 107 -13.81 3.02 -4.25
N TRP A 108 -14.22 1.77 -4.45
CA TRP A 108 -13.30 0.64 -4.35
C TRP A 108 -12.41 0.48 -5.58
N ALA A 109 -12.86 0.89 -6.77
CA ALA A 109 -12.00 0.99 -7.95
C ALA A 109 -10.89 2.03 -7.73
N GLU A 110 -11.20 3.18 -7.15
CA GLU A 110 -10.21 4.20 -6.78
C GLU A 110 -9.22 3.67 -5.73
N ALA A 111 -9.72 3.00 -4.69
CA ALA A 111 -8.88 2.38 -3.67
C ALA A 111 -7.91 1.36 -4.26
N ARG A 112 -8.39 0.46 -5.14
CA ARG A 112 -7.53 -0.50 -5.87
C ARG A 112 -6.45 0.20 -6.69
N ALA A 113 -6.83 1.26 -7.43
CA ALA A 113 -5.88 2.02 -8.23
C ALA A 113 -4.77 2.65 -7.35
N GLN A 114 -5.13 3.18 -6.18
CA GLN A 114 -4.18 3.76 -5.23
C GLN A 114 -3.27 2.72 -4.56
N ILE A 115 -3.77 1.50 -4.32
CA ILE A 115 -3.00 0.40 -3.73
C ILE A 115 -2.01 -0.22 -4.74
N GLY A 116 -2.30 -0.13 -6.04
CA GLY A 116 -1.48 -0.73 -7.09
C GLY A 116 -2.13 -1.90 -7.84
N GLY A 117 -3.46 -2.02 -7.76
CA GLY A 117 -4.27 -2.83 -8.70
C GLY A 117 -4.62 -4.25 -8.26
N ALA A 118 -4.27 -4.69 -7.05
CA ALA A 118 -4.74 -5.98 -6.54
C ALA A 118 -6.06 -5.81 -5.77
N ALA A 119 -7.12 -6.50 -6.18
CA ALA A 119 -7.63 -7.62 -5.39
C ALA A 119 -8.25 -8.67 -6.31
#